data_AF-A0A971ZF58-F1
#
_entry.id   AF-A0A971ZF58-F1
#
_cell.length_a   1.000
_cell.length_b   1.000
_cell.length_c   1.000
_cell.angle_alpha   90.00
_cell.angle_beta   90.00
_cell.angle_gamma   90.00
#
_symmetry.space_group_name_H-M   'P 1'
#
loop_
_entity.id
_entity.type
_entity.pdbx_description
1 polymer ?
#
loop_
_entity_poly.entity_id
_entity_poly.type
_entity_poly.pdbx_seq_one_letter_code
_entity_poly.pdbx_strand_id
1 'polypeptide(L)'
;MLVVIGYVVVLLSVFGAYVGMGGHLSALFQPLELVLIGGAALGAYIAANSLNAIKLLLQDILQLMKKSKYDKALYLEILSCLFVLMRKSKSEGKNAIESHIEEPESSDIFAQYPMVLADKIILNFICDYFRMIITSNMSAFELEQLMDEEIETCRSELSMPHKGLRAVGDGLPAFGIVAAVLGVVKAL
;
A
#
# COMPACT_ATOMS: atom_id res chain seq x y z
N MET A 1 -8.02 -12.91 3.60
CA MET A 1 -6.92 -13.03 2.62
C MET A 1 -6.68 -14.51 2.35
N LEU A 2 -6.88 -14.97 1.11
CA LEU A 2 -6.51 -16.33 0.67
C LEU A 2 -5.01 -16.46 0.33
N VAL A 3 -4.23 -15.40 0.50
CA VAL A 3 -2.81 -15.32 0.10
C VAL A 3 -1.96 -16.42 0.76
N VAL A 4 -2.11 -16.64 2.07
CA VAL A 4 -1.38 -17.68 2.80
C VAL A 4 -1.73 -19.07 2.25
N ILE A 5 -3.02 -19.33 2.04
CA ILE A 5 -3.50 -20.59 1.46
C ILE A 5 -2.92 -20.77 0.05
N GLY A 6 -2.89 -19.72 -0.77
CA GLY A 6 -2.28 -19.72 -2.10
C GLY A 6 -0.80 -20.10 -2.06
N TYR A 7 0.00 -19.48 -1.18
CA TYR A 7 1.41 -19.84 -1.02
C TYR A 7 1.60 -21.29 -0.58
N VAL A 8 0.77 -21.78 0.35
CA VAL A 8 0.82 -23.18 0.78
C VAL A 8 0.53 -24.12 -0.40
N VAL A 9 -0.49 -23.82 -1.20
CA VAL A 9 -0.83 -24.63 -2.40
C VAL A 9 0.32 -24.64 -3.40
N VAL A 10 0.95 -23.49 -3.67
CA VAL A 10 2.10 -23.39 -4.59
C VAL A 10 3.28 -24.21 -4.08
N LEU A 11 3.68 -24.02 -2.82
CA LEU A 11 4.82 -24.73 -2.23
C LEU A 11 4.59 -26.25 -2.21
N LEU A 12 3.41 -26.70 -1.78
CA LEU A 12 3.08 -28.13 -1.75
C LEU A 12 3.03 -28.73 -3.16
N SER A 13 2.51 -28.00 -4.14
CA SER A 13 2.45 -28.49 -5.52
C SER A 13 3.85 -28.64 -6.11
N VAL A 14 4.71 -27.63 -5.97
CA VAL A 14 6.06 -27.62 -6.54
C VAL A 14 6.98 -28.62 -5.83
N PHE A 15 7.13 -28.49 -4.51
CA PHE A 15 8.04 -29.35 -3.74
C PHE A 15 7.48 -30.76 -3.56
N GLY A 16 6.17 -30.90 -3.36
CA GLY A 16 5.53 -32.20 -3.22
C GLY A 16 5.63 -33.03 -4.50
N ALA A 17 5.44 -32.42 -5.68
CA ALA A 17 5.65 -33.12 -6.95
C ALA A 17 7.12 -33.52 -7.14
N TYR A 18 8.08 -32.63 -6.83
CA TYR A 18 9.51 -32.93 -6.93
C TYR A 18 9.94 -34.11 -6.06
N VAL A 19 9.51 -34.14 -4.79
CA VAL A 19 9.78 -35.26 -3.88
C VAL A 19 9.03 -36.52 -4.32
N GLY A 20 7.79 -36.39 -4.80
CA GLY A 20 7.00 -37.51 -5.33
C GLY A 20 7.62 -38.18 -6.54
N MET A 21 8.39 -37.44 -7.35
CA MET A 21 9.20 -37.98 -8.45
C MET A 21 10.54 -38.60 -7.99
N GLY A 22 10.81 -38.66 -6.68
CA GLY A 22 12.06 -39.17 -6.11
C GLY A 22 13.18 -38.14 -6.00
N GLY A 23 12.88 -36.84 -6.18
CA GLY A 23 13.85 -35.76 -6.08
C GLY A 23 14.29 -35.49 -4.64
N HIS A 24 15.59 -35.22 -4.45
CA HIS A 24 16.15 -34.84 -3.15
C HIS A 24 16.16 -33.31 -2.98
N LEU A 25 15.41 -32.79 -2.01
CA LEU A 25 15.29 -31.34 -1.77
C LEU A 25 16.63 -30.62 -1.55
N SER A 26 17.65 -31.33 -1.06
CA SER A 26 19.00 -30.78 -0.89
C SER A 26 19.62 -30.31 -2.21
N ALA A 27 19.26 -30.93 -3.35
CA ALA A 27 19.76 -30.55 -4.66
C ALA A 27 19.19 -29.20 -5.14
N LEU A 28 18.00 -28.82 -4.67
CA LEU A 28 17.36 -27.53 -5.00
C LEU A 28 17.96 -26.37 -4.21
N PHE A 29 18.64 -26.64 -3.09
CA PHE A 29 19.20 -25.60 -2.25
C PHE A 29 20.57 -25.15 -2.78
N GLN A 30 20.55 -24.25 -3.76
CA GLN A 30 21.75 -23.65 -4.36
C GLN A 30 21.83 -22.14 -4.03
N PRO A 31 22.61 -21.75 -3.00
CA PRO A 31 22.65 -20.36 -2.54
C PRO A 31 23.12 -19.37 -3.61
N LEU A 32 24.06 -19.77 -4.48
CA LEU A 32 24.60 -18.89 -5.52
C LEU A 32 23.59 -18.61 -6.64
N GLU A 33 22.71 -19.56 -6.96
CA GLU A 33 21.62 -19.33 -7.93
C GLU A 33 20.58 -18.37 -7.37
N LEU A 34 20.27 -18.47 -6.07
CA LEU A 34 19.40 -17.50 -5.39
C LEU A 34 20.00 -16.08 -5.41
N VAL A 35 21.31 -15.94 -5.22
CA VAL A 35 22.00 -14.65 -5.34
C VAL A 35 21.96 -14.15 -6.78
N LEU A 36 22.14 -15.01 -7.77
CA LEU A 36 22.11 -14.61 -9.17
C LEU A 36 20.73 -14.12 -9.60
N ILE A 37 19.68 -14.94 -9.39
CA ILE A 37 18.31 -14.61 -9.79
C ILE A 37 17.75 -13.50 -8.90
N GLY A 38 17.87 -13.64 -7.58
CA GLY A 38 17.34 -12.69 -6.61
C GLY A 38 18.12 -11.37 -6.60
N GLY A 39 19.44 -11.41 -6.74
CA GLY A 39 20.29 -10.23 -6.86
C GLY A 39 20.08 -9.49 -8.17
N ALA A 40 19.90 -10.20 -9.29
CA ALA A 40 19.53 -9.57 -10.56
C ALA A 40 18.14 -8.93 -10.49
N ALA A 41 17.15 -9.61 -9.89
CA ALA A 41 15.82 -9.07 -9.69
C ALA A 41 15.84 -7.81 -8.79
N LEU A 42 16.58 -7.83 -7.68
CA LEU A 42 16.75 -6.69 -6.80
C LEU A 42 17.47 -5.53 -7.50
N GLY A 43 18.55 -5.82 -8.23
CA GLY A 43 19.29 -4.84 -9.02
C GLY A 43 18.44 -4.20 -10.10
N ALA A 44 17.63 -4.99 -10.81
CA ALA A 44 16.68 -4.51 -11.81
C ALA A 44 15.60 -3.61 -11.18
N TYR A 45 15.07 -3.98 -10.01
CA TYR A 45 14.12 -3.14 -9.28
C TYR A 45 14.75 -1.78 -8.92
N ILE A 46 15.96 -1.79 -8.36
CA ILE A 46 16.68 -0.57 -7.98
C ILE A 46 16.98 0.31 -9.20
N ALA A 47 17.40 -0.29 -10.31
CA ALA A 47 17.72 0.43 -11.54
C ALA A 47 16.48 1.07 -12.20
N ALA A 48 15.30 0.47 -12.03
CA ALA A 48 14.06 0.92 -12.68
C ALA A 48 13.22 1.89 -11.82
N ASN A 49 13.54 2.09 -10.54
CA ASN A 49 12.70 2.83 -9.60
C ASN A 49 13.45 3.95 -8.87
N SER A 50 12.70 4.97 -8.42
CA SER A 50 13.24 6.05 -7.60
C SER A 50 13.48 5.61 -6.16
N LEU A 51 14.35 6.32 -5.43
CA LEU A 51 14.60 6.07 -4.00
C LEU A 51 13.31 6.13 -3.15
N ASN A 52 12.36 6.98 -3.53
CA ASN A 52 11.07 7.08 -2.84
C ASN A 52 10.23 5.81 -3.05
N ALA A 53 10.15 5.29 -4.27
CA ALA A 53 9.46 4.05 -4.56
C ALA A 53 10.07 2.85 -3.82
N ILE A 54 11.40 2.79 -3.71
CA ILE A 54 12.10 1.75 -2.94
C ILE A 54 11.76 1.82 -1.45
N LYS A 55 11.75 3.02 -0.85
CA LYS A 55 11.38 3.21 0.56
C LYS A 55 9.92 2.82 0.81
N LEU A 56 9.01 3.21 -0.09
CA LEU A 56 7.60 2.84 -0.02
C LEU A 56 7.43 1.31 -0.11
N LEU A 57 8.12 0.64 -1.03
CA LEU A 57 8.07 -0.83 -1.15
C LEU A 57 8.41 -1.52 0.18
N LEU A 58 9.49 -1.07 0.84
CA LEU A 58 9.92 -1.65 2.11
C LEU A 58 8.86 -1.47 3.21
N GLN A 59 8.23 -0.29 3.26
CA GLN A 59 7.12 -0.02 4.17
C GLN A 59 5.91 -0.90 3.86
N ASP A 60 5.56 -1.05 2.58
CA ASP A 60 4.42 -1.85 2.13
C ASP A 60 4.60 -3.33 2.44
N ILE A 61 5.81 -3.88 2.27
CA ILE A 61 6.11 -5.27 2.65
C ILE A 61 5.86 -5.51 4.15
N LEU A 62 6.28 -4.58 5.01
CA LEU A 62 6.02 -4.64 6.45
C LEU A 62 4.53 -4.49 6.78
N GLN A 63 3.78 -3.72 5.98
CA GLN A 63 2.33 -3.54 6.14
C GLN A 63 1.52 -4.74 5.66
N LEU A 64 1.96 -5.45 4.60
CA LEU A 64 1.30 -6.65 4.08
C LEU A 64 1.22 -7.78 5.11
N MET A 65 2.17 -7.83 6.06
CA MET A 65 2.15 -8.77 7.17
C MET A 65 1.17 -8.40 8.28
N LYS A 66 0.68 -7.15 8.30
CA LYS A 66 -0.27 -6.64 9.30
C LYS A 66 -1.70 -6.77 8.77
N LYS A 67 -2.66 -6.85 9.68
CA LYS A 67 -4.09 -6.76 9.32
C LYS A 67 -4.36 -5.39 8.69
N SER A 68 -5.21 -5.37 7.65
CA SER A 68 -5.74 -4.13 7.09
C SER A 68 -6.28 -3.23 8.20
N LYS A 69 -5.83 -1.98 8.24
CA LYS A 69 -6.38 -0.93 9.11
C LYS A 69 -7.78 -0.52 8.67
N TYR A 70 -8.09 -0.70 7.39
CA TYR A 70 -9.40 -0.41 6.81
C TYR A 70 -10.33 -1.59 7.09
N ASP A 71 -11.14 -1.45 8.14
CA ASP A 71 -12.20 -2.38 8.49
C ASP A 71 -13.51 -1.64 8.76
N LYS A 72 -14.58 -2.41 9.05
CA LYS A 72 -15.91 -1.85 9.27
C LYS A 72 -15.94 -0.83 10.43
N ALA A 73 -15.10 -1.00 11.45
CA ALA A 73 -15.07 -0.08 12.58
C ALA A 73 -14.53 1.29 12.16
N LEU A 74 -13.43 1.31 11.39
CA LEU A 74 -12.89 2.55 10.84
C LEU A 74 -13.91 3.29 9.98
N TYR A 75 -14.61 2.59 9.07
CA TYR A 75 -15.63 3.23 8.23
C TYR A 75 -16.76 3.85 9.04
N LEU A 76 -17.19 3.20 10.13
CA LEU A 76 -18.20 3.75 11.03
C LEU A 76 -17.70 4.98 11.78
N GLU A 77 -16.45 5.00 12.25
CA GLU A 77 -15.84 6.20 12.86
C GLU A 77 -15.76 7.35 11.88
N ILE A 78 -15.31 7.11 10.64
CA ILE A 78 -15.23 8.15 9.60
C ILE A 78 -16.62 8.75 9.34
N LEU A 79 -17.63 7.91 9.09
CA LEU A 79 -18.99 8.38 8.82
C LEU A 79 -19.60 9.15 9.99
N SER A 80 -19.34 8.70 11.22
CA SER A 80 -19.82 9.35 12.45
C SER A 80 -19.13 10.71 12.66
N CYS A 81 -17.82 10.77 12.45
CA CYS A 81 -17.04 12.00 12.51
C CYS A 81 -17.56 13.04 11.50
N LEU A 82 -17.72 12.65 10.23
CA LEU A 82 -18.28 13.50 9.19
C LEU A 82 -19.69 13.98 9.53
N PHE A 83 -20.55 13.10 10.08
CA PHE A 83 -21.89 13.48 10.52
C PHE A 83 -21.85 14.55 11.61
N VAL A 84 -21.00 14.39 12.63
CA VAL A 84 -20.89 15.37 13.74
C VAL A 84 -20.36 16.71 13.23
N LEU A 85 -19.32 16.72 12.39
CA LEU A 85 -18.78 17.95 11.79
C LEU A 85 -19.83 18.67 10.95
N MET A 86 -20.52 17.96 10.05
CA MET A 86 -21.56 18.52 9.20
C MET A 86 -22.75 19.03 10.00
N ARG A 87 -23.19 18.29 11.03
CA ARG A 87 -24.29 18.70 11.90
C ARG A 87 -23.94 19.95 12.68
N LYS A 88 -22.74 20.01 13.26
CA LYS A 88 -22.26 21.19 14.01
C LYS A 88 -22.15 22.41 13.09
N SER A 89 -21.55 22.25 11.92
CA SER A 89 -21.46 23.30 10.89
C SER A 89 -22.84 23.83 10.46
N LYS A 90 -23.83 22.94 10.31
CA LYS A 90 -25.21 23.32 9.96
C LYS A 90 -25.97 24.01 11.09
N SER A 91 -25.77 23.58 12.34
CA SER A 91 -26.53 24.08 13.50
C SER A 91 -25.93 25.35 14.11
N GLU A 92 -24.60 25.45 14.19
CA GLU A 92 -23.88 26.53 14.88
C GLU A 92 -23.12 27.45 13.91
N GLY A 93 -23.16 27.13 12.61
CA GLY A 93 -22.48 27.86 11.54
C GLY A 93 -21.08 27.30 11.22
N LYS A 94 -20.56 27.68 10.05
CA LYS A 94 -19.28 27.18 9.52
C LYS A 94 -18.09 27.43 10.46
N ASN A 95 -18.05 28.56 11.16
CA ASN A 95 -16.95 28.91 12.05
C ASN A 95 -16.91 28.04 13.32
N ALA A 96 -18.01 27.36 13.68
CA ALA A 96 -18.09 26.51 14.86
C ALA A 96 -17.25 25.22 14.73
N ILE A 97 -16.80 24.88 13.52
CA ILE A 97 -15.91 23.74 13.26
C ILE A 97 -14.47 24.16 12.95
N GLU A 98 -14.18 25.45 12.81
CA GLU A 98 -12.87 25.97 12.39
C GLU A 98 -11.75 25.57 13.35
N SER A 99 -11.92 25.80 14.65
CA SER A 99 -10.94 25.39 15.66
C SER A 99 -10.70 23.88 15.68
N HIS A 100 -11.74 23.09 15.41
CA HIS A 100 -11.64 21.64 15.41
C HIS A 100 -10.85 21.09 14.22
N ILE A 101 -10.89 21.76 13.06
CA ILE A 101 -10.18 21.32 11.84
C ILE A 101 -8.76 21.88 11.75
N GLU A 102 -8.48 23.01 12.38
CA GLU A 102 -7.13 23.58 12.45
C GLU A 102 -6.25 22.83 13.46
N GLU A 103 -6.83 22.46 14.60
CA GLU A 103 -6.14 21.68 15.63
C GLU A 103 -6.90 20.37 15.93
N PRO A 104 -6.88 19.38 15.02
CA PRO A 104 -7.62 18.14 15.22
C PRO A 104 -7.11 17.33 16.43
N GLU A 105 -5.83 17.43 16.78
CA GLU A 105 -5.25 16.70 17.91
C GLU A 105 -5.73 17.21 19.28
N SER A 106 -6.11 18.48 19.40
CA SER A 106 -6.66 19.10 20.61
C SER A 106 -8.19 19.13 20.63
N SER A 107 -8.83 18.63 19.57
CA SER A 107 -10.28 18.74 19.35
C SER A 107 -11.08 17.68 20.10
N ASP A 108 -12.04 18.12 20.91
CA ASP A 108 -13.00 17.24 21.60
C ASP A 108 -13.87 16.39 20.64
N ILE A 109 -14.03 16.83 19.38
CA ILE A 109 -14.75 16.06 18.36
C ILE A 109 -13.87 14.91 17.88
N PHE A 110 -12.65 15.20 17.45
CA PHE A 110 -11.75 14.19 16.92
C PHE A 110 -11.24 13.23 18.01
N ALA A 111 -11.15 13.66 19.26
CA ALA A 111 -10.84 12.80 20.40
C ALA A 111 -11.81 11.62 20.56
N GLN A 112 -13.05 11.72 20.06
CA GLN A 112 -14.03 10.64 20.06
C GLN A 112 -13.81 9.62 18.92
N TYR A 113 -12.92 9.92 17.97
CA TYR A 113 -12.64 9.12 16.78
C TYR A 113 -11.14 8.80 16.66
N PRO A 114 -10.59 7.98 17.59
CA PRO A 114 -9.16 7.72 17.67
C PRO A 114 -8.59 7.00 16.44
N MET A 115 -9.40 6.20 15.71
CA MET A 115 -8.92 5.54 14.49
C MET A 115 -8.76 6.55 13.34
N VAL A 116 -9.61 7.59 13.30
CA VAL A 116 -9.48 8.71 12.35
C VAL A 116 -8.25 9.56 12.70
N LEU A 117 -8.06 9.90 13.98
CA LEU A 117 -6.88 10.64 14.44
C LEU A 117 -5.55 9.91 14.17
N ALA A 118 -5.56 8.59 14.25
CA ALA A 118 -4.37 7.78 14.01
C ALA A 118 -3.95 7.73 12.53
N ASP A 119 -4.88 7.97 11.60
CA ASP A 119 -4.61 7.95 10.16
C ASP A 119 -4.50 9.37 9.60
N LYS A 120 -3.26 9.83 9.46
CA LYS A 120 -2.97 11.20 8.98
C LYS A 120 -3.47 11.47 7.56
N ILE A 121 -3.56 10.45 6.70
CA ILE A 121 -4.05 10.65 5.33
C ILE A 121 -5.54 10.98 5.37
N ILE A 122 -6.32 10.18 6.11
CA ILE A 122 -7.76 10.43 6.29
C ILE A 122 -7.99 11.74 7.04
N LEU A 123 -7.25 11.99 8.11
CA LEU A 123 -7.41 13.19 8.92
C LEU A 123 -7.14 14.47 8.12
N ASN A 124 -6.02 14.53 7.42
CA ASN A 124 -5.66 15.68 6.59
C ASN A 124 -6.68 15.90 5.48
N PHE A 125 -7.10 14.83 4.78
CA PHE A 125 -8.13 14.92 3.75
C PHE A 125 -9.42 15.55 4.32
N ILE A 126 -9.92 15.05 5.46
CA ILE A 126 -11.12 15.63 6.08
C ILE A 126 -10.88 17.11 6.44
N CYS A 127 -9.82 17.42 7.18
CA CYS A 127 -9.55 18.77 7.66
C CYS A 127 -9.32 19.78 6.52
N ASP A 128 -8.57 19.41 5.49
CA ASP A 128 -8.22 20.29 4.37
C ASP A 128 -9.45 20.65 3.54
N TYR A 129 -10.33 19.68 3.24
CA TYR A 129 -11.56 19.96 2.53
C TYR A 129 -12.56 20.76 3.37
N PHE A 130 -12.67 20.51 4.67
CA PHE A 130 -13.46 21.39 5.55
C PHE A 130 -12.88 22.82 5.60
N ARG A 131 -11.55 22.96 5.64
CA ARG A 131 -10.89 24.27 5.60
C ARG A 131 -11.21 25.01 4.30
N MET A 132 -11.19 24.29 3.17
CA MET A 132 -11.63 24.85 1.89
C MET A 132 -13.10 25.27 1.89
N ILE A 133 -14.01 24.49 2.49
CA ILE A 133 -15.45 24.83 2.58
C ILE A 133 -15.72 26.09 3.42
N ILE A 134 -14.86 26.35 4.42
CA ILE A 134 -14.96 27.54 5.29
C ILE A 134 -14.35 28.76 4.60
N THR A 135 -13.14 28.63 4.06
CA THR A 135 -12.34 29.76 3.55
C THR A 135 -12.64 30.12 2.11
N SER A 136 -12.99 29.15 1.27
CA SER A 136 -13.26 29.35 -0.15
C SER A 136 -14.76 29.39 -0.44
N ASN A 137 -15.15 30.18 -1.45
CA ASN A 137 -16.52 30.20 -1.97
C ASN A 137 -16.66 29.30 -3.22
N MET A 138 -15.87 28.22 -3.27
CA MET A 138 -15.88 27.27 -4.39
C MET A 138 -17.23 26.58 -4.50
N SER A 139 -17.64 26.29 -5.73
CA SER A 139 -18.84 25.49 -5.97
C SER A 139 -18.63 24.04 -5.52
N ALA A 140 -19.72 23.35 -5.18
CA ALA A 140 -19.65 21.95 -4.80
C ALA A 140 -19.02 21.06 -5.89
N PHE A 141 -19.24 21.42 -7.15
CA PHE A 141 -18.69 20.71 -8.31
C PHE A 141 -17.17 20.86 -8.42
N GLU A 142 -16.62 22.06 -8.23
CA GLU A 142 -15.17 22.27 -8.23
C GLU A 142 -14.49 21.56 -7.07
N LEU A 143 -15.14 21.53 -5.89
CA LEU A 143 -14.62 20.81 -4.73
C LEU A 143 -14.59 19.30 -4.98
N GLU A 144 -15.66 18.74 -5.54
CA GLU A 144 -15.74 17.33 -5.92
C GLU A 144 -14.64 16.94 -6.91
N GLN A 145 -14.43 17.75 -7.96
CA GLN A 145 -13.34 17.51 -8.92
C GLN A 145 -11.96 17.51 -8.27
N LEU A 146 -11.72 18.42 -7.34
CA LEU A 146 -10.45 18.47 -6.61
C LEU A 146 -10.27 17.23 -5.71
N MET A 147 -11.33 16.83 -5.02
CA MET A 147 -11.34 15.61 -4.19
C MET A 147 -11.01 14.38 -5.02
N ASP A 148 -11.62 14.24 -6.20
CA ASP A 148 -11.37 13.11 -7.10
C ASP A 148 -9.93 13.09 -7.62
N GLU A 149 -9.40 14.24 -8.03
CA GLU A 149 -8.02 14.38 -8.53
C GLU A 149 -6.99 14.04 -7.43
N GLU A 150 -7.22 14.48 -6.20
CA GLU A 150 -6.35 14.15 -5.06
C GLU A 150 -6.39 12.65 -4.75
N ILE A 151 -7.58 12.04 -4.75
CA ILE A 151 -7.73 10.59 -4.53
C ILE A 151 -7.01 9.80 -5.63
N GLU A 152 -7.14 10.20 -6.89
CA GLU A 152 -6.45 9.55 -8.00
C GLU A 152 -4.93 9.71 -7.91
N THR A 153 -4.46 10.92 -7.60
CA THR A 153 -3.03 11.21 -7.41
C THR A 153 -2.45 10.37 -6.29
N CYS A 154 -3.09 10.35 -5.11
CA CYS A 154 -2.68 9.54 -3.98
C CYS A 154 -2.63 8.04 -4.33
N ARG A 155 -3.66 7.53 -5.02
CA ARG A 155 -3.68 6.13 -5.50
C ARG A 155 -2.53 5.85 -6.46
N SER A 156 -2.26 6.76 -7.39
CA SER A 156 -1.18 6.62 -8.37
C SER A 156 0.18 6.54 -7.69
N GLU A 157 0.45 7.44 -6.73
CA GLU A 157 1.70 7.46 -5.96
C GLU A 157 1.90 6.18 -5.14
N LEU A 158 0.87 5.75 -4.40
CA LEU A 158 0.89 4.51 -3.62
C LEU A 158 1.00 3.26 -4.51
N SER A 159 0.58 3.34 -5.78
CA SER A 159 0.70 2.23 -6.74
C SER A 159 2.09 2.08 -7.36
N MET A 160 2.96 3.10 -7.27
CA MET A 160 4.27 3.06 -7.94
C MET A 160 5.15 1.86 -7.53
N PRO A 161 5.30 1.51 -6.23
CA PRO A 161 6.10 0.37 -5.83
C PRO A 161 5.61 -0.95 -6.42
N HIS A 162 4.28 -1.09 -6.51
CA HIS A 162 3.59 -2.27 -7.03
C HIS A 162 3.86 -2.48 -8.52
N LYS A 163 3.85 -1.40 -9.32
CA LYS A 163 4.14 -1.44 -10.76
C LYS A 163 5.56 -1.96 -11.01
N GLY A 164 6.54 -1.42 -10.29
CA GLY A 164 7.92 -1.87 -10.37
C GLY A 164 8.10 -3.33 -9.95
N LEU A 165 7.44 -3.74 -8.86
CA LEU A 165 7.56 -5.11 -8.33
C LEU A 165 6.94 -6.12 -9.31
N ARG A 166 5.80 -5.77 -9.90
CA ARG A 166 5.15 -6.59 -10.93
C ARG A 166 6.04 -6.76 -12.15
N ALA A 167 6.64 -5.69 -12.67
CA ALA A 167 7.54 -5.76 -13.81
C ALA A 167 8.75 -6.68 -13.54
N VAL A 168 9.33 -6.60 -12.34
CA VAL A 168 10.42 -7.51 -11.94
C VAL A 168 9.93 -8.94 -11.78
N GLY A 169 8.75 -9.15 -11.21
CA GLY A 169 8.11 -10.46 -11.10
C GLY A 169 7.87 -11.12 -12.46
N ASP A 170 7.37 -10.36 -13.42
CA ASP A 170 7.17 -10.81 -14.81
C ASP A 170 8.52 -11.12 -15.51
N GLY A 171 9.62 -10.51 -15.07
CA GLY A 171 10.98 -10.75 -15.56
C GLY A 171 11.72 -11.91 -14.90
N LEU A 172 11.24 -12.46 -13.77
CA LEU A 172 11.90 -13.57 -13.06
C LEU A 172 12.16 -14.81 -13.92
N PRO A 173 11.26 -15.24 -14.84
CA PRO A 173 11.55 -16.35 -15.74
C PRO A 173 12.76 -16.10 -16.65
N ALA A 174 12.95 -14.87 -17.13
CA ALA A 174 14.09 -14.51 -17.97
C ALA A 174 15.41 -14.58 -17.18
N PHE A 175 15.43 -14.09 -15.93
CA PHE A 175 16.60 -14.25 -15.06
C PHE A 175 16.91 -15.73 -14.77
N GLY A 176 15.89 -16.58 -14.63
CA GLY A 176 16.06 -18.03 -14.49
C GLY A 176 16.70 -18.68 -15.73
N ILE A 177 16.35 -18.25 -16.94
CA ILE A 177 16.99 -18.73 -18.18
C ILE A 177 18.48 -18.34 -18.20
N VAL A 178 18.81 -17.10 -17.84
CA VAL A 178 20.21 -16.64 -17.75
C VAL A 178 20.99 -17.47 -16.72
N ALA A 179 20.39 -17.75 -15.56
CA ALA A 179 20.98 -18.61 -14.53
C ALA A 179 21.31 -20.00 -15.08
N ALA A 180 20.35 -20.63 -15.75
CA ALA A 180 20.51 -21.95 -16.34
C ALA A 180 21.63 -22.00 -17.38
N VAL A 181 21.71 -21.00 -18.26
CA VAL A 181 22.77 -20.90 -19.28
C VAL A 181 24.14 -20.75 -18.64
N LEU A 182 24.29 -19.87 -17.63
CA LEU A 182 25.55 -19.72 -16.91
C LEU A 182 25.95 -21.00 -16.17
N GLY A 183 24.99 -21.75 -15.63
CA GLY A 183 25.20 -23.06 -15.04
C GLY A 183 25.75 -24.08 -16.05
N VAL A 184 25.17 -24.13 -17.26
CA VAL A 184 25.65 -25.00 -18.35
C VAL A 184 27.07 -24.61 -18.77
N VAL A 185 27.35 -23.32 -18.98
CA VAL A 185 28.69 -22.85 -19.37
C VAL A 185 29.75 -23.20 -18.34
N LYS A 186 29.42 -23.12 -17.04
CA LYS A 186 30.36 -23.50 -15.97
C LYS A 186 30.62 -25.01 -15.92
N ALA A 187 29.65 -25.82 -16.34
CA ALA A 187 29.75 -27.28 -16.31
C ALA A 187 30.54 -27.85 -17.51
N LEU A 188 30.62 -27.10 -18.61
CA LEU A 188 31.41 -27.40 -19.81
C LEU A 188 32.88 -26.97 -19.63
#